data_AF-A0A356QLI4-F1
#
_entry.id   AF-A0A356QLI4-F1
#
_cell.length_a   1.000
_cell.length_b   1.000
_cell.length_c   1.000
_cell.angle_alpha   90.00
_cell.angle_beta   90.00
_cell.angle_gamma   90.00
#
_symmetry.space_group_name_H-M   'P 1'
#
loop_
_entity.id
_entity.type
_entity.pdbx_description
1 polymer ?
#
loop_
_entity_poly.entity_id
_entity_poly.type
_entity_poly.pdbx_seq_one_letter_code
_entity_poly.pdbx_strand_id
1 'polypeptide(L)'
;MSGRRIIGVANLAAAWLMSVTFSAQADMCPDWPAERLALETQALAEHIEVWDRAYHDNGESLIADELYDQALARLENWQACLDSPTPHQPLTRVTSSDGTRTHPAAQTGLTKADEDGIRRFTSRRDDLWIQPKVDGVAVTLRYQGGELVEAVSRGDG
;
A
#
# COMPACT_ATOMS: atom_id res chain seq x y z
N MET A 1 12.72 -28.71 67.29
CA MET A 1 11.55 -29.60 67.08
C MET A 1 10.33 -28.67 67.06
N SER A 2 9.48 -28.56 66.06
CA SER A 2 9.04 -29.51 65.04
C SER A 2 8.67 -28.71 63.78
N GLY A 3 9.17 -29.13 62.62
CA GLY A 3 8.72 -28.60 61.34
C GLY A 3 7.28 -29.04 61.03
N ARG A 4 6.60 -28.28 60.18
CA ARG A 4 5.37 -28.71 59.50
C ARG A 4 5.55 -28.46 58.00
N ARG A 5 5.43 -29.55 57.24
CA ARG A 5 5.53 -29.61 55.78
C ARG A 5 4.21 -29.16 55.12
N ILE A 6 4.37 -28.40 54.03
CA ILE A 6 3.79 -28.52 52.68
C ILE A 6 2.26 -28.74 52.58
N ILE A 7 1.60 -27.90 51.76
CA ILE A 7 0.86 -28.26 50.52
C ILE A 7 0.28 -26.96 49.94
N GLY A 8 0.61 -26.68 48.67
CA GLY A 8 0.12 -25.52 47.94
C GLY A 8 -1.31 -25.70 47.42
N VAL A 9 -1.93 -24.58 47.07
CA VAL A 9 -2.96 -24.52 46.02
C VAL A 9 -2.71 -23.23 45.26
N ALA A 10 -2.46 -23.38 43.95
CA ALA A 10 -2.34 -22.32 42.99
C ALA A 10 -3.71 -21.65 42.79
N ASN A 11 -3.78 -20.33 42.92
CA ASN A 11 -4.95 -19.57 42.49
C ASN A 11 -4.67 -18.93 41.13
N LEU A 12 -5.30 -19.54 40.12
CA LEU A 12 -5.51 -19.01 38.78
C LEU A 12 -6.34 -17.72 38.88
N ALA A 13 -5.88 -16.64 38.26
CA ALA A 13 -6.73 -15.51 37.92
C ALA A 13 -6.41 -15.05 36.50
N ALA A 14 -7.43 -15.17 35.65
CA ALA A 14 -7.44 -15.08 34.20
C ALA A 14 -6.90 -13.75 33.64
N ALA A 15 -6.02 -13.86 32.64
CA ALA A 15 -5.69 -12.76 31.74
C ALA A 15 -6.84 -12.57 30.74
N TRP A 16 -7.46 -11.40 30.75
CA TRP A 16 -8.42 -10.98 29.73
C TRP A 16 -7.66 -10.60 28.45
N LEU A 17 -7.60 -11.53 27.50
CA LEU A 17 -7.21 -11.25 26.12
C LEU A 17 -8.37 -10.54 25.43
N MET A 18 -8.30 -9.20 25.32
CA MET A 18 -9.11 -8.47 24.35
C MET A 18 -8.59 -8.78 22.95
N SER A 19 -9.19 -9.79 22.33
CA SER A 19 -9.02 -10.08 20.92
C SER A 19 -9.64 -8.95 20.10
N VAL A 20 -8.84 -7.98 19.67
CA VAL A 20 -9.26 -7.06 18.61
C VAL A 20 -9.19 -7.84 17.31
N THR A 21 -10.30 -8.43 16.91
CA THR A 21 -10.43 -9.07 15.59
C THR A 21 -10.48 -7.96 14.54
N PHE A 22 -9.37 -7.77 13.83
CA PHE A 22 -9.35 -6.97 12.61
C PHE A 22 -10.04 -7.81 11.52
N SER A 23 -11.35 -7.65 11.38
CA SER A 23 -12.09 -8.25 10.26
C SER A 23 -11.62 -7.57 8.98
N ALA A 24 -10.84 -8.28 8.16
CA ALA A 24 -10.70 -7.96 6.75
C ALA A 24 -12.08 -8.12 6.12
N GLN A 25 -12.79 -7.01 5.92
CA GLN A 25 -14.04 -7.03 5.19
C GLN A 25 -13.70 -7.21 3.72
N ALA A 26 -13.96 -8.39 3.18
CA ALA A 26 -14.24 -8.49 1.76
C ALA A 26 -15.56 -7.76 1.57
N ASP A 27 -15.51 -6.53 1.07
CA ASP A 27 -16.71 -5.72 0.88
C ASP A 27 -17.63 -6.48 -0.08
N MET A 28 -18.77 -6.95 0.43
CA MET A 28 -19.77 -7.65 -0.37
C MET A 28 -20.35 -6.67 -1.40
N CYS A 29 -20.80 -7.19 -2.55
CA CYS A 29 -21.52 -6.37 -3.51
C CYS A 29 -22.73 -5.71 -2.84
N PRO A 30 -22.95 -4.39 -3.04
CA PRO A 30 -24.08 -3.71 -2.44
C PRO A 30 -25.39 -4.27 -3.01
N ASP A 31 -26.42 -4.35 -2.17
CA ASP A 31 -27.77 -4.80 -2.54
C ASP A 31 -28.56 -3.71 -3.31
N TRP A 32 -27.89 -3.03 -4.24
CA TRP A 32 -28.45 -1.94 -5.04
C TRP A 32 -28.88 -2.44 -6.41
N PRO A 33 -29.86 -1.77 -7.06
CA PRO A 33 -30.10 -1.97 -8.48
C PRO A 33 -28.82 -1.73 -9.29
N ALA A 34 -28.58 -2.56 -10.31
CA ALA A 34 -27.37 -2.50 -11.14
C ALA A 34 -27.14 -1.11 -11.75
N GLU A 35 -28.22 -0.42 -12.15
CA GLU A 35 -28.19 0.95 -12.67
C GLU A 35 -27.60 1.95 -11.67
N ARG A 36 -27.99 1.81 -10.38
CA ARG A 36 -27.45 2.65 -9.32
C ARG A 36 -25.99 2.32 -9.06
N LEU A 37 -25.65 1.03 -8.99
CA LEU A 37 -24.25 0.61 -8.79
C LEU A 37 -23.35 1.17 -9.90
N ALA A 38 -23.79 1.13 -11.15
CA ALA A 38 -23.05 1.70 -12.28
C ALA A 38 -22.85 3.22 -12.14
N LEU A 39 -23.91 3.97 -11.77
CA LEU A 39 -23.84 5.42 -11.58
C LEU A 39 -22.86 5.81 -10.46
N GLU A 40 -22.93 5.12 -9.32
CA GLU A 40 -22.07 5.37 -8.16
C GLU A 40 -20.62 4.96 -8.45
N THR A 41 -20.41 3.88 -9.22
CA THR A 41 -19.08 3.46 -9.69
C THR A 41 -18.45 4.52 -10.59
N GLN A 42 -19.23 5.06 -11.54
CA GLN A 42 -18.76 6.15 -12.39
C GLN A 42 -18.43 7.40 -11.57
N ALA A 43 -19.33 7.81 -10.67
CA ALA A 43 -19.10 8.98 -9.83
C ALA A 43 -17.84 8.83 -8.96
N LEU A 44 -17.60 7.64 -8.40
CA LEU A 44 -16.39 7.36 -7.63
C LEU A 44 -15.12 7.44 -8.50
N ALA A 45 -15.17 6.88 -9.71
CA ALA A 45 -14.05 6.96 -10.66
C ALA A 45 -13.72 8.42 -11.03
N GLU A 46 -14.73 9.26 -11.25
CA GLU A 46 -14.55 10.69 -11.55
C GLU A 46 -13.91 11.46 -10.37
N HIS A 47 -14.27 11.14 -9.13
CA HIS A 47 -13.63 11.73 -7.95
C HIS A 47 -12.16 11.33 -7.83
N ILE A 48 -11.86 10.04 -8.05
CA ILE A 48 -10.49 9.53 -8.02
C ILE A 48 -9.65 10.23 -9.10
N GLU A 49 -10.19 10.41 -10.31
CA GLU A 49 -9.49 11.12 -11.39
C GLU A 49 -9.17 12.59 -11.04
N VAL A 50 -10.06 13.27 -10.30
CA VAL A 50 -9.79 14.62 -9.77
C VAL A 50 -8.65 14.61 -8.76
N TRP A 51 -8.64 13.64 -7.84
CA TRP A 51 -7.56 13.51 -6.85
C TRP A 51 -6.23 13.15 -7.49
N ASP A 52 -6.24 12.25 -8.47
CA ASP A 52 -5.08 11.90 -9.28
C ASP A 52 -4.49 13.13 -9.95
N ARG A 53 -5.31 13.93 -10.66
CA ARG A 53 -4.83 15.16 -11.30
C ARG A 53 -4.28 16.16 -10.29
N ALA A 54 -4.93 16.35 -9.14
CA ALA A 54 -4.42 17.28 -8.13
C ALA A 54 -3.04 16.83 -7.59
N TYR A 55 -2.89 15.54 -7.31
CA TYR A 55 -1.64 14.98 -6.85
C TYR A 55 -0.55 15.02 -7.93
N HIS A 56 -0.89 14.63 -9.15
CA HIS A 56 0.05 14.50 -10.27
C HIS A 56 0.33 15.80 -11.02
N ASP A 57 -0.58 16.75 -11.13
CA ASP A 57 -0.30 18.00 -11.85
C ASP A 57 0.17 19.08 -10.88
N ASN A 58 -0.47 19.18 -9.71
CA ASN A 58 -0.24 20.27 -8.76
C ASN A 58 0.61 19.86 -7.55
N GLY A 59 0.80 18.56 -7.30
CA GLY A 59 1.51 18.07 -6.10
C GLY A 59 0.69 18.24 -4.82
N GLU A 60 -0.63 18.34 -4.95
CA GLU A 60 -1.55 18.59 -3.85
C GLU A 60 -2.29 17.30 -3.49
N SER A 61 -2.23 16.91 -2.21
CA SER A 61 -3.04 15.80 -1.69
C SER A 61 -4.37 16.35 -1.15
N LEU A 62 -5.46 16.17 -1.92
CA LEU A 62 -6.80 16.70 -1.57
C LEU A 62 -7.51 15.87 -0.49
N ILE A 63 -7.12 14.62 -0.32
CA ILE A 63 -7.63 13.69 0.68
C ILE A 63 -6.46 12.90 1.27
N ALA A 64 -6.61 12.37 2.50
CA ALA A 64 -5.59 11.52 3.10
C ALA A 64 -5.36 10.24 2.27
N ASP A 65 -4.11 9.78 2.22
CA ASP A 65 -3.70 8.61 1.44
C ASP A 65 -4.52 7.36 1.81
N GLU A 66 -4.83 7.17 3.10
CA GLU A 66 -5.65 6.02 3.53
C GLU A 66 -7.09 6.08 3.00
N LEU A 67 -7.64 7.29 2.78
CA LEU A 67 -8.97 7.46 2.19
C LEU A 67 -8.95 7.23 0.68
N TYR A 68 -7.85 7.63 0.02
CA TYR A 68 -7.64 7.35 -1.39
C TYR A 68 -7.51 5.83 -1.64
N ASP A 69 -6.72 5.13 -0.83
CA ASP A 69 -6.58 3.67 -0.89
C ASP A 69 -7.92 2.95 -0.68
N GLN A 70 -8.72 3.41 0.29
CA GLN A 70 -10.08 2.88 0.51
C GLN A 70 -11.01 3.13 -0.67
N ALA A 71 -10.91 4.30 -1.32
CA ALA A 71 -11.70 4.64 -2.49
C ALA A 71 -11.34 3.75 -3.69
N LEU A 72 -10.03 3.52 -3.93
CA LEU A 72 -9.56 2.59 -4.96
C LEU A 72 -10.06 1.16 -4.72
N ALA A 73 -9.89 0.63 -3.51
CA ALA A 73 -10.35 -0.71 -3.17
C ALA A 73 -11.88 -0.86 -3.36
N ARG A 74 -12.65 0.19 -3.01
CA ARG A 74 -14.10 0.21 -3.24
C ARG A 74 -14.44 0.24 -4.73
N LEU A 75 -13.74 1.05 -5.52
CA LEU A 75 -13.95 1.12 -6.97
C LEU A 75 -13.68 -0.24 -7.63
N GLU A 76 -12.57 -0.88 -7.30
CA GLU A 76 -12.22 -2.23 -7.80
C GLU A 76 -13.30 -3.26 -7.44
N ASN A 77 -13.80 -3.22 -6.21
CA ASN A 77 -14.86 -4.11 -5.77
C ASN A 77 -16.17 -3.89 -6.55
N TRP A 78 -16.61 -2.64 -6.73
CA TRP A 78 -17.84 -2.34 -7.45
C TRP A 78 -17.75 -2.67 -8.94
N GLN A 79 -16.59 -2.45 -9.57
CA GLN A 79 -16.32 -2.88 -10.94
C GLN A 79 -16.39 -4.41 -11.09
N ALA A 80 -15.88 -5.16 -10.10
CA ALA A 80 -16.01 -6.61 -10.07
C ALA A 80 -17.47 -7.05 -9.94
N CYS A 81 -18.27 -6.36 -9.12
CA CYS A 81 -19.71 -6.62 -8.98
C CYS A 81 -20.53 -6.33 -10.26
N LEU A 82 -20.02 -5.48 -11.15
CA LEU A 82 -20.62 -5.15 -12.44
C LEU A 82 -20.14 -6.05 -13.59
N ASP A 83 -19.29 -7.05 -13.32
CA ASP A 83 -18.57 -7.85 -14.33
C ASP A 83 -17.80 -6.96 -15.34
N SER A 84 -17.34 -5.79 -14.91
CA SER A 84 -16.62 -4.81 -15.73
C SER A 84 -15.27 -4.44 -15.10
N PRO A 85 -14.32 -5.39 -14.98
CA PRO A 85 -13.03 -5.12 -14.36
C PRO A 85 -12.20 -4.22 -15.27
N THR A 86 -12.15 -2.92 -14.95
CA THR A 86 -11.25 -1.96 -15.57
C THR A 86 -10.28 -1.47 -14.50
N PRO A 87 -9.09 -2.06 -14.39
CA PRO A 87 -8.12 -1.67 -13.37
C PRO A 87 -7.86 -0.17 -13.41
N HIS A 88 -7.93 0.49 -12.26
CA HIS A 88 -7.58 1.90 -12.18
C HIS A 88 -6.10 2.07 -12.60
N GLN A 89 -5.85 2.98 -13.53
CA GLN A 89 -4.50 3.33 -13.98
C GLN A 89 -4.20 4.75 -13.51
N PRO A 90 -3.37 4.92 -12.46
CA PRO A 90 -3.09 6.25 -11.94
C PRO A 90 -2.40 7.11 -13.00
N LEU A 91 -2.77 8.39 -13.04
CA LEU A 91 -2.17 9.35 -13.97
C LEU A 91 -0.67 9.45 -13.70
N THR A 92 0.16 9.34 -14.74
CA THR A 92 1.61 9.56 -14.56
C THR A 92 1.91 11.02 -14.88
N ARG A 93 2.41 11.80 -13.91
CA ARG A 93 2.88 13.18 -14.13
C ARG A 93 3.86 13.21 -15.30
N VAL A 94 3.43 13.77 -16.44
CA VAL A 94 4.30 14.04 -17.58
C VAL A 94 4.98 15.39 -17.34
N THR A 95 6.10 15.37 -16.61
CA THR A 95 7.08 16.46 -16.75
C THR A 95 7.78 16.23 -18.07
N SER A 96 7.70 17.18 -19.02
CA SER A 96 8.26 17.08 -20.39
C SER A 96 9.44 16.11 -20.48
N SER A 97 9.17 14.92 -21.02
CA SER A 97 10.15 13.88 -21.29
C SER A 97 10.20 13.69 -22.78
N ASP A 98 11.39 13.46 -23.34
CA ASP A 98 11.58 13.02 -24.72
C ASP A 98 11.06 11.58 -24.94
N GLY A 99 9.80 11.32 -24.57
CA GLY A 99 9.19 10.00 -24.49
C GLY A 99 9.71 9.12 -23.34
N THR A 100 9.14 7.92 -23.27
CA THR A 100 9.58 6.85 -22.37
C THR A 100 10.99 6.39 -22.74
N ARG A 101 11.84 6.20 -21.73
CA ARG A 101 13.18 5.61 -21.90
C ARG A 101 13.27 4.30 -21.15
N THR A 102 13.90 3.30 -21.78
CA THR A 102 14.18 2.03 -21.14
C THR A 102 15.23 2.22 -20.05
N HIS A 103 14.94 1.74 -18.84
CA HIS A 103 15.92 1.76 -17.75
C HIS A 103 17.06 0.79 -18.05
N PRO A 104 18.33 1.15 -17.73
CA PRO A 104 19.46 0.24 -17.88
C PRO A 104 19.38 -0.98 -16.95
N ALA A 105 18.58 -0.90 -15.89
CA ALA A 105 18.26 -1.99 -14.97
C ALA A 105 16.83 -1.84 -14.45
N ALA A 106 16.12 -2.96 -14.30
CA ALA A 106 14.73 -2.99 -13.84
C ALA A 106 14.57 -2.35 -12.45
N GLN A 107 13.65 -1.41 -12.32
CA GLN A 107 13.34 -0.72 -11.07
C GLN A 107 12.22 -1.45 -10.31
N THR A 108 12.61 -2.40 -9.45
CA THR A 108 11.64 -3.18 -8.67
C THR A 108 11.12 -2.44 -7.43
N GLY A 109 9.92 -2.80 -6.99
CA GLY A 109 9.38 -2.37 -5.70
C GLY A 109 9.88 -3.24 -4.54
N LEU A 110 9.61 -2.80 -3.31
CA LEU A 110 9.86 -3.59 -2.10
C LEU A 110 8.57 -4.24 -1.61
N THR A 111 8.65 -5.53 -1.26
CA THR A 111 7.54 -6.22 -0.60
C THR A 111 7.40 -5.72 0.83
N LYS A 112 6.19 -5.28 1.20
CA LYS A 112 5.86 -4.91 2.58
C LYS A 112 5.84 -6.17 3.46
N ALA A 113 6.29 -6.06 4.70
CA ALA A 113 6.28 -7.13 5.68
C ALA A 113 5.72 -6.64 7.01
N ASP A 114 4.99 -7.52 7.70
CA ASP A 114 4.56 -7.34 9.09
C ASP A 114 5.70 -7.69 10.06
N GLU A 115 5.46 -7.59 11.37
CA GLU A 115 6.48 -7.85 12.39
C GLU A 115 7.03 -9.28 12.30
N ASP A 116 6.17 -10.28 12.10
CA ASP A 116 6.58 -11.68 11.97
C ASP A 116 7.39 -11.91 10.68
N GLY A 117 7.01 -11.25 9.58
CA GLY A 117 7.73 -11.24 8.32
C GLY A 117 9.11 -10.63 8.46
N ILE A 118 9.23 -9.50 9.15
CA ILE A 118 10.51 -8.85 9.46
C ILE A 118 11.37 -9.79 10.33
N ARG A 119 10.82 -10.36 11.40
CA ARG A 119 11.52 -11.30 12.28
C ARG A 119 12.05 -12.51 11.50
N ARG A 120 11.23 -13.06 10.61
CA ARG A 120 11.63 -14.18 9.73
C ARG A 120 12.72 -13.76 8.76
N PHE A 121 12.59 -12.60 8.12
CA PHE A 121 13.55 -12.07 7.15
C PHE A 121 14.93 -11.86 7.78
N THR A 122 14.94 -11.29 8.98
CA THR A 122 16.16 -10.95 9.73
C THR A 122 16.80 -12.17 10.39
N SER A 123 16.03 -13.17 10.86
CA SER A 123 16.56 -14.35 11.57
C SER A 123 17.57 -15.22 10.82
N ARG A 124 17.71 -15.04 9.50
CA ARG A 124 18.59 -15.85 8.63
C ARG A 124 19.72 -15.04 8.00
N ARG A 125 19.93 -13.79 8.43
CA ARG A 125 20.86 -12.84 7.80
C ARG A 125 21.60 -12.03 8.86
N ASP A 126 22.90 -11.93 8.69
CA ASP A 126 23.76 -11.02 9.45
C ASP A 126 24.07 -9.77 8.58
N ASP A 127 24.61 -8.71 9.19
CA ASP A 127 25.05 -7.46 8.52
C ASP A 127 23.97 -6.74 7.69
N LEU A 128 22.75 -6.66 8.23
CA LEU A 128 21.65 -5.95 7.58
C LEU A 128 21.85 -4.43 7.57
N TRP A 129 21.72 -3.83 6.39
CA TRP A 129 21.63 -2.39 6.24
C TRP A 129 20.19 -1.92 6.34
N ILE A 130 19.87 -1.22 7.43
CA ILE A 130 18.55 -0.61 7.65
C ILE A 130 18.60 0.85 7.18
N GLN A 131 17.66 1.22 6.32
CA GLN A 131 17.50 2.59 5.82
C GLN A 131 16.05 3.04 6.00
N PRO A 132 15.81 4.34 6.27
CA PRO A 132 14.46 4.88 6.25
C PRO A 132 13.89 4.77 4.83
N LYS A 133 12.65 4.29 4.70
CA LYS A 133 11.93 4.36 3.43
C LYS A 133 11.51 5.81 3.22
N VAL A 134 12.21 6.50 2.32
CA VAL A 134 11.80 7.83 1.86
C VAL A 134 10.49 7.67 1.10
N ASP A 135 9.51 8.50 1.44
CA ASP A 135 8.25 8.56 0.72
C ASP A 135 8.34 9.67 -0.33
N GLY A 136 8.53 9.26 -1.58
CA GLY A 136 8.83 10.17 -2.68
C GLY A 136 8.85 9.45 -4.02
N VAL A 137 9.35 10.13 -5.05
CA VAL A 137 9.39 9.62 -6.41
C VAL A 137 10.75 8.97 -6.70
N ALA A 138 10.72 7.72 -7.17
CA ALA A 138 11.93 7.02 -7.59
C ALA A 138 12.45 7.55 -8.95
N VAL A 139 13.77 7.77 -9.02
CA VAL A 139 14.48 8.26 -10.20
C VAL A 139 15.74 7.46 -10.47
N THR A 140 16.07 7.26 -11.75
CA THR A 140 17.34 6.70 -12.21
C THR A 140 18.21 7.82 -12.75
N LEU A 141 19.45 7.91 -12.26
CA LEU A 141 20.44 8.89 -12.73
C LEU A 141 21.59 8.16 -13.43
N ARG A 142 21.93 8.56 -14.66
CA ARG A 142 23.12 8.06 -15.38
C ARG A 142 24.21 9.12 -15.39
N TYR A 143 25.39 8.73 -14.91
CA TYR A 143 26.59 9.55 -14.92
C TYR A 143 27.62 8.98 -15.90
N GLN A 144 28.30 9.84 -16.66
CA GLN A 144 29.41 9.47 -17.54
C GLN A 144 30.58 10.41 -17.30
N GLY A 145 31.75 9.86 -16.95
CA GLY A 145 32.92 10.68 -16.62
C GLY A 145 32.74 11.57 -15.38
N GLY A 146 31.82 11.22 -14.48
CA GLY A 146 31.48 12.03 -13.30
C GLY A 146 30.38 13.07 -13.54
N GLU A 147 29.98 13.28 -14.80
CA GLU A 147 28.94 14.24 -15.17
C GLU A 147 27.57 13.57 -15.31
N LEU A 148 26.51 14.25 -14.86
CA LEU A 148 25.14 13.79 -15.03
C LEU A 148 24.71 13.95 -16.49
N VAL A 149 24.37 12.84 -17.15
CA VAL A 149 23.95 12.84 -18.56
C VAL A 149 22.49 12.45 -18.77
N GLU A 150 21.83 11.85 -17.76
CA GLU A 150 20.41 11.53 -17.83
C GLU A 150 19.78 11.42 -16.43
N ALA A 151 18.53 11.87 -16.31
CA ALA A 151 17.65 11.62 -15.17
C ALA A 151 16.28 11.15 -15.70
N VAL A 152 15.81 9.98 -15.26
CA VAL A 152 14.56 9.36 -15.71
C VAL A 152 13.71 9.01 -14.49
N SER A 153 12.41 9.31 -14.53
CA SER A 153 11.47 8.81 -13.51
C SER A 153 11.29 7.30 -13.62
N ARG A 154 10.86 6.64 -12.55
CA ARG A 154 10.69 5.18 -12.55
C ARG A 154 9.73 4.67 -13.64
N GLY A 155 8.60 5.33 -13.84
CA GLY A 155 7.53 4.80 -14.69
C GLY A 155 7.00 3.45 -14.18
N ASP A 156 6.87 2.50 -15.11
CA ASP A 156 6.49 1.09 -14.85
C ASP A 156 7.64 0.22 -14.33
N GLY A 157 8.88 0.68 -14.49
CA GLY A 157 10.09 0.14 -13.86
C GLY A 157 10.98 -0.70 -14.76
#